data_AF-A0A522PEP5-F1
#
_entry.id   AF-A0A522PEP5-F1
#
_cell.length_a   1.000
_cell.length_b   1.000
_cell.length_c   1.000
_cell.angle_alpha   90.00
_cell.angle_beta   90.00
_cell.angle_gamma   90.00
#
_symmetry.space_group_name_H-M   'P 1'
#
loop_
_entity.id
_entity.type
_entity.pdbx_description
1 polymer ?
#
loop_
_entity_poly.entity_id
_entity_poly.type
_entity_poly.pdbx_seq_one_letter_code
_entity_poly.pdbx_strand_id
1 'polypeptide(L)'
;MSEIVASVPRTEVRPSLRDRLGHLPVHVVVIGLMIIWLIPTIGLLINSFRPGEAVQQSGWWTFIFQPAQATLDNYATVLAENNMWSGFINSLFISIP
;
A
#
# COMPACT_ATOMS: atom_id res chain seq x y z
N MET A 1 27.27 20.01 -53.44
CA MET A 1 26.52 20.85 -52.48
C MET A 1 26.05 19.96 -51.33
N SER A 2 26.96 19.58 -50.44
CA SER A 2 26.67 18.79 -49.23
C SER A 2 27.42 19.46 -48.10
N GLU A 3 26.79 20.47 -47.50
CA GLU A 3 27.32 21.11 -46.29
C GLU A 3 27.57 20.03 -45.25
N ILE A 4 28.82 19.98 -44.82
CA ILE A 4 29.26 19.26 -43.65
C ILE A 4 28.55 19.92 -42.47
N VAL A 5 27.45 19.31 -42.04
CA VAL A 5 26.81 19.61 -40.75
C VAL A 5 27.86 19.28 -39.68
N ALA A 6 28.56 20.30 -39.20
CA ALA A 6 29.49 20.17 -38.09
C ALA A 6 28.71 19.61 -36.89
N SER A 7 29.09 18.42 -36.44
CA SER A 7 28.52 17.82 -35.24
C SER A 7 28.95 18.65 -34.04
N VAL A 8 28.01 19.41 -33.45
CA VAL A 8 28.22 20.09 -32.18
C VAL A 8 28.66 19.04 -31.15
N PRO A 9 29.81 19.22 -30.47
CA PRO A 9 30.27 18.27 -29.48
C PRO A 9 29.25 18.23 -28.33
N ARG A 10 28.61 17.08 -28.14
CA ARG A 10 27.79 16.85 -26.94
C ARG A 10 28.75 16.79 -25.77
N THR A 11 28.77 17.83 -24.94
CA THR A 11 29.41 17.77 -23.64
C THR A 11 28.68 16.70 -22.82
N GLU A 12 29.32 15.55 -22.64
CA GLU A 12 28.85 14.53 -21.69
C GLU A 12 28.96 15.13 -20.28
N VAL A 13 27.89 15.75 -19.80
CA VAL A 13 27.77 16.15 -18.40
C VAL A 13 27.70 14.86 -17.59
N ARG A 14 28.86 14.37 -17.14
CA ARG A 14 28.95 13.24 -16.22
C ARG A 14 28.30 13.67 -14.91
N PRO A 15 27.18 13.04 -14.49
CA PRO A 15 26.50 13.44 -13.26
C PRO A 15 27.47 13.30 -12.10
N SER A 16 27.65 14.38 -11.34
CA SER A 16 28.55 14.38 -10.21
C SER A 16 27.95 13.53 -9.07
N LEU A 17 28.79 12.95 -8.20
CA LEU A 17 28.28 12.24 -7.02
C LEU A 17 27.37 13.12 -6.15
N ARG A 18 27.63 14.43 -6.11
CA ARG A 18 26.80 15.42 -5.40
C ARG A 18 25.38 15.49 -5.94
N ASP A 19 25.19 15.38 -7.26
CA ASP A 19 23.86 15.37 -7.87
C ASP A 19 23.07 14.11 -7.49
N ARG A 20 23.75 12.96 -7.36
CA ARG A 20 23.12 11.70 -6.90
C ARG A 20 22.75 11.72 -5.42
N LEU A 21 23.60 12.32 -4.57
CA LEU A 21 23.37 12.44 -3.12
C LEU A 21 22.25 13.45 -2.78
N GLY A 22 22.00 14.45 -3.63
CA GLY A 22 20.94 15.45 -3.44
C GLY A 22 19.52 14.88 -3.38
N HIS A 23 19.29 13.71 -3.98
CA HIS A 23 17.97 13.08 -4.00
C HIS A 23 17.69 12.15 -2.80
N LEU A 24 18.71 11.78 -2.01
CA LEU A 24 18.52 10.85 -0.88
C LEU A 24 17.54 11.36 0.18
N PRO A 25 17.56 12.65 0.60
CA PRO A 25 16.58 13.15 1.56
C PRO A 25 15.14 12.99 1.07
N VAL A 26 14.90 13.23 -0.22
CA VAL A 26 13.57 13.08 -0.83
C VAL A 26 13.10 11.63 -0.76
N HIS A 27 13.96 10.69 -1.11
CA HIS A 27 13.61 9.26 -1.06
C HIS A 27 13.31 8.81 0.37
N VAL A 28 14.11 9.25 1.35
CA VAL A 28 13.88 8.92 2.77
C VAL A 28 12.53 9.47 3.24
N VAL A 29 12.21 10.72 2.92
CA VAL A 29 10.92 11.33 3.30
C VAL A 29 9.76 10.60 2.62
N VAL A 30 9.85 10.31 1.32
CA VAL A 30 8.80 9.61 0.57
C VAL A 30 8.58 8.20 1.15
N ILE A 31 9.65 7.44 1.39
CA ILE A 31 9.56 6.11 2.01
C ILE A 31 8.97 6.19 3.42
N GLY A 32 9.37 7.18 4.22
CA GLY A 32 8.80 7.40 5.54
C GLY A 32 7.29 7.65 5.49
N LEU A 33 6.83 8.51 4.57
CA LEU A 33 5.40 8.75 4.35
C LEU A 33 4.67 7.50 3.87
N MET A 34 5.26 6.72 2.97
CA MET A 34 4.69 5.44 2.53
C MET A 34 4.50 4.47 3.70
N ILE A 35 5.51 4.33 4.56
CA ILE A 35 5.41 3.45 5.74
C ILE A 35 4.31 3.94 6.67
N ILE A 36 4.28 5.24 6.99
CA ILE A 36 3.26 5.83 7.87
C ILE A 36 1.85 5.55 7.33
N TRP A 37 1.66 5.66 6.02
CA TRP A 37 0.35 5.41 5.40
C TRP A 37 0.01 3.92 5.28
N LEU A 38 0.99 3.02 5.23
CA LEU A 38 0.76 1.58 5.21
C LEU A 38 0.42 0.99 6.58
N ILE A 39 0.90 1.59 7.68
CA ILE A 39 0.60 1.15 9.06
C ILE A 39 -0.90 0.90 9.29
N PRO A 40 -1.84 1.83 8.99
CA PRO A 40 -3.27 1.59 9.22
C PRO A 40 -3.81 0.44 8.35
N THR A 41 -3.34 0.31 7.11
CA THR A 41 -3.75 -0.78 6.21
C THR A 41 -3.28 -2.14 6.73
N ILE A 42 -2.05 -2.23 7.23
CA ILE A 42 -1.52 -3.45 7.86
C ILE A 42 -2.29 -3.77 9.15
N GLY A 43 -2.57 -2.76 9.97
CA GLY A 43 -3.37 -2.94 11.18
C GLY A 43 -4.79 -3.46 10.89
N LEU A 44 -5.42 -2.93 9.84
CA LEU A 44 -6.73 -3.40 9.37
C LEU A 44 -6.66 -4.85 8.86
N LEU A 45 -5.64 -5.17 8.05
CA LEU A 45 -5.41 -6.52 7.54
C LEU A 45 -5.17 -7.53 8.66
N ILE A 46 -4.40 -7.18 9.69
CA ILE A 46 -4.20 -8.07 10.85
C ILE A 46 -5.50 -8.24 11.62
N ASN A 47 -6.24 -7.15 11.85
CA ASN A 47 -7.50 -7.21 12.57
C ASN A 47 -8.58 -8.03 11.84
N SER A 48 -8.53 -8.16 10.52
CA SER A 48 -9.51 -8.98 9.79
C SER A 48 -9.40 -10.46 10.15
N PHE A 49 -8.22 -10.92 10.55
CA PHE A 49 -7.97 -12.28 11.04
C PHE A 49 -8.08 -12.44 12.56
N ARG A 50 -8.33 -11.37 13.32
CA ARG A 50 -8.44 -11.43 14.79
C ARG A 50 -9.91 -11.56 15.22
N PRO A 51 -10.23 -12.31 16.28
CA PRO A 51 -11.59 -12.34 16.82
C PRO A 51 -12.08 -10.93 17.18
N GLY A 52 -13.36 -10.64 16.95
CA GLY A 52 -13.94 -9.31 17.19
C GLY A 52 -13.73 -8.79 18.63
N GLU A 53 -13.73 -9.69 19.62
CA GLU A 53 -13.43 -9.33 21.02
C GLU A 53 -11.99 -8.85 21.21
N ALA A 54 -11.02 -9.49 20.55
CA ALA A 54 -9.60 -9.15 20.66
C ALA A 54 -9.30 -7.77 20.04
N VAL A 55 -10.00 -7.41 18.97
CA VAL A 55 -9.90 -6.10 18.30
C VAL A 55 -10.32 -4.96 19.24
N GLN A 56 -11.32 -5.19 20.12
CA GLN A 56 -11.80 -4.19 21.07
C GLN A 56 -10.91 -4.09 22.33
N GLN A 57 -10.26 -5.17 22.72
CA GLN A 57 -9.49 -5.24 23.97
C GLN A 57 -8.01 -4.88 23.81
N SER A 58 -7.42 -5.05 22.62
CA SER A 58 -5.98 -4.84 22.41
C SER A 58 -5.61 -4.42 20.98
N GLY A 59 -4.48 -3.71 20.85
CA GLY A 59 -3.95 -3.27 19.56
C GLY A 59 -3.53 -4.43 18.64
N TRP A 60 -3.59 -4.22 17.33
CA TRP A 60 -3.29 -5.22 16.31
C TRP A 60 -1.87 -5.80 16.40
N TRP A 61 -0.91 -5.03 16.94
CA TRP A 61 0.48 -5.49 17.12
C TRP A 61 0.61 -6.65 18.12
N THR A 62 -0.38 -6.91 18.98
CA THR A 62 -0.36 -8.06 19.89
C THR A 62 -0.46 -9.40 19.15
N PHE A 63 -1.00 -9.39 17.93
CA PHE A 63 -1.10 -10.56 17.05
C PHE A 63 0.27 -11.17 16.71
N ILE A 64 1.33 -10.35 16.65
CA ILE A 64 2.71 -10.80 16.39
C ILE A 64 3.16 -11.83 17.43
N PHE A 65 2.67 -11.71 18.67
CA PHE A 65 3.02 -12.59 19.77
C PHE A 65 2.03 -13.74 19.98
N GLN A 66 0.86 -13.69 19.33
CA GLN A 66 -0.23 -14.66 19.49
C GLN A 66 -0.87 -15.05 18.14
N PRO A 67 -0.10 -15.54 17.15
CA PRO A 67 -0.62 -15.84 15.82
C PRO A 67 -1.61 -17.02 15.80
N ALA A 68 -1.59 -17.87 16.83
CA ALA A 68 -2.47 -19.05 16.94
C ALA A 68 -3.96 -18.70 17.08
N GLN A 69 -4.30 -17.43 17.36
CA GLN A 69 -5.68 -16.95 17.50
C GLN A 69 -6.28 -16.42 16.18
N ALA A 70 -5.62 -16.65 15.04
CA ALA A 70 -6.15 -16.26 13.75
C ALA A 70 -7.46 -17.00 13.43
N THR A 71 -8.49 -16.28 13.00
CA THR A 71 -9.79 -16.82 12.60
C THR A 71 -10.32 -16.14 11.33
N LEU A 72 -11.29 -16.79 10.67
CA LEU A 72 -12.04 -16.26 9.53
C LEU A 72 -13.51 -15.96 9.88
N ASP A 73 -13.90 -16.14 11.13
CA ASP A 73 -15.31 -16.01 11.56
C ASP A 73 -15.89 -14.64 11.21
N ASN A 74 -15.11 -13.57 11.32
CA ASN A 74 -15.53 -12.21 10.94
C ASN A 74 -16.03 -12.15 9.49
N TYR A 75 -15.37 -12.85 8.56
CA TYR A 75 -15.78 -12.88 7.16
C TYR A 75 -17.07 -13.65 6.98
N ALA A 76 -17.20 -14.80 7.63
CA ALA A 76 -18.41 -15.61 7.59
C ALA A 76 -19.61 -14.82 8.14
N THR A 77 -19.43 -14.14 9.27
CA THR A 77 -20.43 -13.24 9.88
C THR A 77 -20.84 -12.13 8.93
N VAL A 78 -19.91 -11.36 8.37
CA VAL A 78 -20.25 -10.22 7.49
C VAL A 78 -20.89 -10.67 6.18
N LEU A 79 -20.50 -11.81 5.62
CA LEU A 79 -21.09 -12.34 4.38
C LEU A 79 -22.47 -12.95 4.61
N ALA A 80 -22.70 -13.59 5.76
CA ALA A 80 -23.99 -14.18 6.11
C ALA A 80 -25.00 -13.17 6.67
N GLU A 81 -24.52 -12.12 7.33
CA GLU A 81 -25.37 -11.10 7.95
C GLU A 81 -25.64 -9.89 7.03
N ASN A 82 -26.70 -9.14 7.37
CA ASN A 82 -26.95 -7.78 6.87
C ASN A 82 -27.06 -7.61 5.35
N ASN A 83 -27.53 -8.62 4.61
CA ASN A 83 -27.75 -8.53 3.17
C ASN A 83 -26.49 -8.12 2.38
N MET A 84 -25.29 -8.29 2.93
CA MET A 84 -24.03 -7.83 2.32
C MET A 84 -23.83 -8.38 0.91
N TRP A 85 -24.13 -9.68 0.70
CA TRP A 85 -24.10 -10.31 -0.62
C TRP A 85 -25.01 -9.61 -1.64
N SER A 86 -26.23 -9.24 -1.23
CA SER A 86 -27.14 -8.51 -2.11
C SER A 86 -26.62 -7.10 -2.44
N GLY A 87 -26.03 -6.41 -1.46
CA GLY A 87 -25.42 -5.09 -1.67
C GLY A 87 -24.26 -5.15 -2.66
N PHE A 88 -23.40 -6.16 -2.53
CA PHE A 88 -22.31 -6.42 -3.48
C PHE A 88 -22.82 -6.63 -4.90
N ILE A 89 -23.81 -7.51 -5.10
CA ILE A 89 -24.39 -7.77 -6.42
C ILE A 89 -25.09 -6.54 -7.00
N ASN A 90 -25.79 -5.77 -6.17
CA ASN A 90 -26.40 -4.50 -6.59
C ASN A 90 -25.35 -3.53 -7.14
N SER A 91 -24.22 -3.35 -6.43
CA SER A 91 -23.13 -2.50 -6.89
C SER A 91 -22.44 -3.05 -8.15
N LEU A 92 -22.25 -4.38 -8.23
CA LEU A 92 -21.64 -5.03 -9.38
C LEU A 92 -22.48 -4.82 -10.65
N PHE A 93 -23.80 -5.02 -10.55
CA PHE A 93 -24.75 -4.80 -11.64
C PHE A 93 -24.76 -3.36 -12.13
N ILE A 94 -24.60 -2.38 -11.22
CA ILE A 94 -24.50 -0.96 -11.60
C ILE A 94 -23.15 -0.64 -12.28
N SER A 95 -22.06 -1.32 -11.87
CA SER A 95 -20.70 -1.04 -12.36
C SER A 95 -20.38 -1.61 -13.74
N ILE A 96 -21.14 -2.61 -14.21
CA ILE A 96 -20.96 -3.26 -15.51
C ILE A 96 -22.09 -2.77 -16.43
N PRO A 97 -21.78 -1.97 -17.47
CA PRO A 97 -22.78 -1.43 -18.38
C PRO A 97 -23.42 -2.48 -19.29
#